data_AF-A0A7L2RX39-F1
#
_entry.id   AF-A0A7L2RX39-F1
#
_cell.length_a   1.000
_cell.length_b   1.000
_cell.length_c   1.000
_cell.angle_alpha   90.00
_cell.angle_beta   90.00
_cell.angle_gamma   90.00
#
_symmetry.space_group_name_H-M   'P 1'
#
loop_
_entity.id
_entity.type
_entity.pdbx_description
1 polymer ?
#
loop_
_entity_poly.entity_id
_entity_poly.type
_entity_poly.pdbx_seq_one_letter_code
_entity_poly.pdbx_strand_id
1 'polypeptide(L)'
;RRCRCFRRNLIQCDPRQCKSDEECALRNGVRGCFSTRSSFCLAAGGGVFRTFDGAFLRFPANCAFVLSTICQKLPDFSFQLIINFDKWSSPNLTIISPVYFYINEEQILISDRNTVKVNGSHVSIPFVTGLSTKIFSQEGFLVIDSSPDIQIRYNGFNVIKIIIGERLQNKVCGLCGNFNGDLTDDYATLRGKPAVSSVVLAQSWKTNGMQK
;
A
#
# COMPACT_ATOMS: atom_id res chain seq x y z
N ARG A 1 -5.35 5.24 29.42
CA ARG A 1 -4.74 5.31 30.77
C ARG A 1 -3.26 4.95 30.68
N ARG A 2 -2.35 5.91 30.93
CA ARG A 2 -0.90 5.66 30.98
C ARG A 2 -0.50 5.48 32.44
N CYS A 3 0.05 4.33 32.79
CA CYS A 3 0.45 4.03 34.16
C CYS A 3 1.98 4.00 34.25
N ARG A 4 2.53 4.59 35.30
CA ARG A 4 3.96 4.55 35.63
C ARG A 4 4.14 4.03 37.05
N CYS A 5 5.17 3.21 37.28
CA CYS A 5 5.59 2.84 38.62
C CYS A 5 6.25 4.07 39.26
N PHE A 6 5.62 4.62 40.28
CA PHE A 6 6.09 5.82 40.98
C PHE A 6 7.01 5.44 42.16
N ARG A 7 6.73 4.33 42.86
CA ARG A 7 7.54 3.72 43.93
C ARG A 7 7.34 2.20 43.97
N ARG A 8 8.07 1.48 44.83
CA ARG A 8 7.80 0.04 45.11
C ARG A 8 6.30 -0.13 45.40
N ASN A 9 5.63 -0.92 44.55
CA ASN A 9 4.20 -1.23 44.62
C ASN A 9 3.23 -0.05 44.48
N LEU A 10 3.68 1.11 43.97
CA LEU A 10 2.82 2.30 43.78
C LEU A 10 2.74 2.66 42.30
N ILE A 11 1.58 2.39 41.70
CA ILE A 11 1.28 2.67 40.29
C ILE A 11 0.52 3.99 40.22
N GLN A 12 1.09 4.99 39.56
CA GLN A 12 0.40 6.25 39.26
C GLN A 12 -0.08 6.20 37.82
N CYS A 13 -1.38 6.42 37.61
CA CYS A 13 -1.96 6.41 36.28
C CYS A 13 -2.60 7.75 35.91
N ASP A 14 -2.24 8.24 34.75
CA ASP A 14 -2.79 9.43 34.14
C ASP A 14 -3.99 9.04 33.25
N PRO A 15 -5.18 9.64 33.45
CA PRO A 15 -6.36 9.43 32.61
C PRO A 15 -6.22 10.13 31.25
N ARG A 16 -5.15 9.82 30.50
CA ARG A 16 -5.06 10.20 29.09
C ARG A 16 -6.08 9.43 28.25
N GLN A 17 -6.97 10.18 27.62
CA GLN A 17 -7.75 9.76 26.46
C GLN A 17 -6.95 10.06 25.19
N CYS A 18 -7.08 9.19 24.19
CA CYS A 18 -6.53 9.44 22.87
C CYS A 18 -7.29 10.58 22.20
N LYS A 19 -6.67 11.26 21.25
CA LYS A 19 -7.36 12.28 20.45
C LYS A 19 -8.49 11.63 19.61
N SER A 20 -9.37 12.45 19.06
CA SER A 20 -10.50 11.96 18.24
C SER A 20 -10.05 11.18 16.99
N ASP A 21 -8.84 11.43 16.51
CA ASP A 21 -8.20 10.77 15.37
C ASP A 21 -7.19 9.70 15.77
N GLU A 22 -7.23 9.26 17.04
CA GLU A 22 -6.36 8.22 17.57
C GLU A 22 -7.20 7.12 18.25
N GLU A 23 -6.74 5.88 18.12
CA GLU A 23 -7.26 4.73 18.85
C GLU A 23 -6.27 4.25 19.91
N CYS A 24 -6.79 3.80 21.05
CA CYS A 24 -5.97 3.14 22.06
C CYS A 24 -5.76 1.67 21.67
N ALA A 25 -4.63 1.35 21.06
CA ALA A 25 -4.30 -0.01 20.63
C ALA A 25 -3.05 -0.54 21.35
N LEU A 26 -2.83 -1.87 21.25
CA LEU A 26 -1.58 -2.52 21.64
C LEU A 26 -0.84 -2.85 20.33
N ARG A 27 0.28 -2.15 20.04
CA ARG A 27 1.11 -2.41 18.86
C ARG A 27 2.53 -2.74 19.31
N ASN A 28 3.08 -3.85 18.83
CA ASN A 28 4.42 -4.35 19.21
C ASN A 28 4.66 -4.41 20.73
N GLY A 29 3.66 -4.88 21.49
CA GLY A 29 3.73 -4.98 22.96
C GLY A 29 3.60 -3.65 23.72
N VAL A 30 3.48 -2.52 23.02
CA VAL A 30 3.32 -1.19 23.63
C VAL A 30 1.87 -0.72 23.48
N ARG A 31 1.22 -0.44 24.61
CA ARG A 31 -0.12 0.16 24.63
C ARG A 31 0.01 1.68 24.49
N GLY A 32 -0.58 2.23 23.45
CA GLY A 32 -0.46 3.65 23.10
C GLY A 32 -1.69 4.17 22.36
N CYS A 33 -1.73 5.49 22.16
CA CYS A 33 -2.65 6.12 21.23
C CYS A 33 -1.99 6.15 19.86
N PHE A 34 -2.65 5.57 18.87
CA PHE A 34 -2.15 5.49 17.52
C PHE A 34 -3.15 6.12 16.59
N SER A 35 -2.68 6.94 15.66
CA SER A 35 -3.55 7.58 14.68
C SER A 35 -4.32 6.55 13.86
N THR A 36 -5.60 6.84 13.65
CA THR A 36 -6.48 6.10 12.74
C THR A 36 -6.49 6.72 11.35
N ARG A 37 -5.71 7.79 11.13
CA ARG A 37 -5.58 8.41 9.82
C ARG A 37 -5.00 7.43 8.83
N SER A 38 -5.72 7.28 7.74
CA SER A 38 -5.31 6.51 6.58
C SER A 38 -5.60 7.33 5.33
N SER A 39 -4.84 7.04 4.28
CA SER A 39 -5.20 7.48 2.93
C SER A 39 -5.11 6.32 1.98
N PHE A 40 -5.62 6.50 0.76
CA PHE A 40 -5.62 5.49 -0.26
C PHE A 40 -5.12 6.03 -1.58
N CYS A 41 -4.56 5.15 -2.39
CA CYS A 41 -4.26 5.36 -3.78
C CYS A 41 -5.05 4.33 -4.61
N LEU A 42 -5.43 4.72 -5.82
CA LEU A 42 -6.24 3.91 -6.73
C LEU A 42 -5.53 3.86 -8.09
N ALA A 43 -5.46 2.67 -8.69
CA ALA A 43 -5.16 2.50 -10.10
C ALA A 43 -6.30 1.74 -10.77
N ALA A 44 -6.75 2.24 -11.92
CA ALA A 44 -7.85 1.70 -12.68
C ALA A 44 -7.48 1.51 -14.16
N GLY A 45 -8.17 0.57 -14.81
CA GLY A 45 -8.08 0.34 -16.27
C GLY A 45 -8.27 1.63 -17.07
N GLY A 46 -7.66 1.68 -18.25
CA GLY A 46 -7.59 2.92 -19.05
C GLY A 46 -6.53 3.91 -18.55
N GLY A 47 -5.69 3.50 -17.60
CA GLY A 47 -4.54 4.27 -17.12
C GLY A 47 -4.92 5.49 -16.28
N VAL A 48 -5.92 5.32 -15.42
CA VAL A 48 -6.40 6.35 -14.49
C VAL A 48 -5.89 6.03 -13.10
N PHE A 49 -5.31 7.02 -12.42
CA PHE A 49 -4.81 6.87 -11.06
C PHE A 49 -5.26 8.05 -10.20
N ARG A 50 -5.38 7.78 -8.89
CA ARG A 50 -5.49 8.78 -7.83
C ARG A 50 -4.40 8.49 -6.80
N THR A 51 -3.60 9.49 -6.46
CA THR A 51 -2.53 9.39 -5.45
C THR A 51 -3.08 9.35 -4.02
N PHE A 52 -2.20 9.21 -3.03
CA PHE A 52 -2.59 9.30 -1.61
C PHE A 52 -3.14 10.68 -1.25
N ASP A 53 -2.55 11.76 -1.75
CA ASP A 53 -2.98 13.13 -1.42
C ASP A 53 -4.11 13.64 -2.34
N GLY A 54 -4.45 12.85 -3.37
CA GLY A 54 -5.66 13.03 -4.17
C GLY A 54 -5.43 13.64 -5.55
N ALA A 55 -4.17 13.81 -5.97
CA ALA A 55 -3.83 14.15 -7.35
C ALA A 55 -4.32 13.06 -8.31
N PHE A 56 -4.78 13.47 -9.50
CA PHE A 56 -5.25 12.57 -10.55
C PHE A 56 -4.25 12.48 -11.69
N LEU A 57 -3.88 11.26 -12.05
CA LEU A 57 -2.99 10.98 -13.17
C LEU A 57 -3.78 10.25 -14.26
N ARG A 58 -3.56 10.63 -15.52
CA ARG A 58 -4.04 9.87 -16.67
C ARG A 58 -2.94 9.75 -17.72
N PHE A 59 -2.66 8.52 -18.15
CA PHE A 59 -1.72 8.24 -19.23
C PHE A 59 -1.99 6.84 -19.82
N PRO A 60 -1.61 6.57 -21.08
CA PRO A 60 -1.71 5.23 -21.64
C PRO A 60 -0.78 4.27 -20.89
N ALA A 61 -1.35 3.33 -20.13
CA ALA A 61 -0.60 2.33 -19.38
C ALA A 61 -0.65 0.96 -20.10
N ASN A 62 0.51 0.42 -20.44
CA ASN A 62 0.67 -0.81 -21.23
C ASN A 62 1.90 -1.65 -20.79
N CYS A 63 2.39 -1.42 -19.58
CA CYS A 63 3.59 -2.01 -19.00
C CYS A 63 3.44 -2.09 -17.48
N ALA A 64 4.49 -2.56 -16.80
CA ALA A 64 4.56 -2.56 -15.35
C ALA A 64 5.12 -1.27 -14.75
N PHE A 65 4.56 -0.88 -13.61
CA PHE A 65 4.96 0.31 -12.87
C PHE A 65 5.01 0.04 -11.36
N VAL A 66 5.92 0.73 -10.68
CA VAL A 66 5.92 0.80 -9.22
C VAL A 66 4.81 1.76 -8.79
N LEU A 67 3.77 1.21 -8.17
CA LEU A 67 2.63 1.98 -7.70
C LEU A 67 3.00 2.73 -6.41
N SER A 68 3.62 2.04 -5.45
CA SER A 68 4.13 2.63 -4.21
C SER A 68 5.23 1.76 -3.62
N THR A 69 6.24 2.39 -3.01
CA THR A 69 7.37 1.74 -2.34
C THR A 69 7.88 2.63 -1.20
N ILE A 70 8.60 2.05 -0.24
CA ILE A 70 9.32 2.84 0.79
C ILE A 70 10.50 3.58 0.14
N CYS A 71 10.58 4.89 0.39
CA CYS A 71 11.64 5.77 -0.11
C CYS A 71 12.42 6.47 1.00
N GLN A 72 11.85 6.54 2.21
CA GLN A 72 12.58 6.89 3.42
C GLN A 72 12.75 5.66 4.30
N LYS A 73 14.00 5.32 4.63
CA LYS A 73 14.34 4.09 5.35
C LYS A 73 13.55 3.94 6.64
N LEU A 74 12.85 2.82 6.78
CA LEU A 74 12.24 2.33 8.01
C LEU A 74 13.02 1.07 8.45
N PRO A 75 13.50 0.97 9.70
CA PRO A 75 14.38 -0.13 10.13
C PRO A 75 13.76 -1.52 9.94
N ASP A 76 12.50 -1.68 10.32
CA ASP A 76 11.84 -2.99 10.42
C ASP A 76 10.65 -3.13 9.45
N PHE A 77 10.66 -2.34 8.36
CA PHE A 77 9.55 -2.35 7.42
C PHE A 77 9.97 -1.95 6.02
N SER A 78 9.68 -2.81 5.06
CA SER A 78 9.79 -2.51 3.63
C SER A 78 8.58 -3.04 2.89
N PHE A 79 8.18 -2.32 1.84
CA PHE A 79 7.25 -2.87 0.87
C PHE A 79 7.49 -2.27 -0.51
N GLN A 80 7.02 -2.97 -1.52
CA GLN A 80 6.92 -2.49 -2.88
C GLN A 80 5.71 -3.12 -3.56
N LEU A 81 4.85 -2.28 -4.12
CA LEU A 81 3.69 -2.71 -4.92
C LEU A 81 3.95 -2.39 -6.39
N ILE A 82 4.04 -3.43 -7.21
CA ILE A 82 4.19 -3.34 -8.67
C ILE A 82 2.91 -3.86 -9.31
N ILE A 83 2.40 -3.11 -10.28
CA ILE A 83 1.24 -3.53 -11.07
C ILE A 83 1.60 -3.55 -12.55
N ASN A 84 1.13 -4.57 -13.27
CA ASN A 84 1.29 -4.66 -14.71
C ASN A 84 -0.02 -4.34 -15.43
N PHE A 85 0.04 -3.45 -16.42
CA PHE A 85 -1.09 -3.21 -17.32
C PHE A 85 -0.94 -4.07 -18.57
N ASP A 86 -1.90 -4.96 -18.80
CA ASP A 86 -1.94 -5.84 -19.97
C ASP A 86 -3.21 -5.61 -20.79
N LYS A 87 -3.20 -6.05 -22.06
CA LYS A 87 -4.36 -6.00 -22.94
C LYS A 87 -5.17 -7.28 -22.81
N TRP A 88 -6.43 -7.13 -22.47
CA TRP A 88 -7.44 -8.17 -22.65
C TRP A 88 -7.93 -8.12 -24.08
N SER A 89 -7.82 -9.23 -24.81
CA SER A 89 -8.05 -9.28 -26.26
C SER A 89 -9.52 -9.30 -26.65
N SER A 90 -10.43 -9.71 -25.76
CA SER A 90 -11.86 -9.81 -26.07
C SER A 90 -12.75 -9.64 -24.81
N PRO A 91 -13.41 -8.47 -24.62
CA PRO A 91 -13.31 -7.23 -25.41
C PRO A 91 -11.96 -6.52 -25.21
N ASN A 92 -11.59 -5.61 -26.12
CA ASN A 92 -10.33 -4.83 -26.05
C ASN A 92 -10.32 -3.89 -24.84
N LEU A 93 -9.79 -4.35 -23.71
CA LEU A 93 -9.74 -3.65 -22.44
C LEU A 93 -8.34 -3.71 -21.84
N THR A 94 -8.01 -2.76 -20.97
CA THR A 94 -6.77 -2.83 -20.17
C THR A 94 -7.08 -3.45 -18.81
N ILE A 95 -6.35 -4.51 -18.47
CA ILE A 95 -6.42 -5.18 -17.18
C ILE A 95 -5.16 -4.90 -16.35
N ILE A 96 -5.26 -5.12 -15.06
CA ILE A 96 -4.15 -5.01 -14.11
C ILE A 96 -3.74 -6.43 -13.71
N SER A 97 -2.82 -7.04 -14.42
CA SER A 97 -2.29 -8.37 -14.07
C SER A 97 -0.93 -8.61 -14.73
N PRO A 98 0.01 -9.29 -14.06
CA PRO A 98 -0.02 -9.65 -12.64
C PRO A 98 0.21 -8.45 -11.69
N VAL A 99 -0.18 -8.63 -10.43
CA VAL A 99 0.12 -7.73 -9.30
C VAL A 99 1.19 -8.40 -8.43
N TYR A 100 2.28 -7.68 -8.16
CA TYR A 100 3.31 -8.12 -7.23
C TYR A 100 3.32 -7.21 -6.00
N PHE A 101 3.16 -7.83 -4.84
CA PHE A 101 3.30 -7.16 -3.56
C PHE A 101 4.43 -7.83 -2.77
N TYR A 102 5.50 -7.07 -2.58
CA TYR A 102 6.61 -7.44 -1.72
C TYR A 102 6.42 -6.73 -0.40
N ILE A 103 6.42 -7.46 0.70
CA ILE A 103 6.35 -6.91 2.06
C ILE A 103 7.33 -7.64 2.95
N ASN A 104 8.28 -6.90 3.52
CA ASN A 104 9.43 -7.45 4.24
C ASN A 104 10.12 -8.55 3.40
N GLU A 105 10.09 -9.80 3.87
CA GLU A 105 10.67 -10.96 3.17
C GLU A 105 9.62 -11.80 2.42
N GLU A 106 8.36 -11.38 2.40
CA GLU A 106 7.27 -12.08 1.70
C GLU A 106 7.04 -11.52 0.30
N GLN A 107 6.89 -12.43 -0.66
CA GLN A 107 6.47 -12.13 -2.02
C GLN A 107 5.07 -12.68 -2.26
N ILE A 108 4.12 -11.79 -2.53
CA ILE A 108 2.74 -12.12 -2.89
C ILE A 108 2.52 -11.76 -4.35
N LEU A 109 2.22 -12.76 -5.17
CA LEU A 109 1.90 -12.61 -6.59
C LEU A 109 0.42 -12.95 -6.79
N ILE A 110 -0.31 -12.03 -7.40
CA ILE A 110 -1.72 -12.23 -7.77
C ILE A 110 -1.84 -12.10 -9.29
N SER A 111 -2.19 -13.20 -9.97
CA SER A 111 -2.50 -13.17 -11.41
C SER A 111 -3.98 -12.84 -11.66
N ASP A 112 -4.86 -13.33 -10.80
CA ASP A 112 -6.31 -13.08 -10.82
C ASP A 112 -6.87 -13.40 -9.41
N ARG A 113 -8.21 -13.34 -9.20
CA ARG A 113 -8.80 -13.57 -7.86
C ARG A 113 -8.57 -14.98 -7.29
N ASN A 114 -8.33 -15.96 -8.15
CA ASN A 114 -8.20 -17.37 -7.80
C ASN A 114 -6.75 -17.84 -7.85
N THR A 115 -5.88 -17.10 -8.53
CA THR A 115 -4.47 -17.45 -8.71
C THR A 115 -3.58 -16.56 -7.84
N VAL A 116 -3.35 -16.99 -6.60
CA VAL A 116 -2.45 -16.34 -5.64
C VAL A 116 -1.26 -17.25 -5.34
N LYS A 117 -0.06 -16.67 -5.36
CA LYS A 117 1.18 -17.32 -4.89
C LYS A 117 1.81 -16.52 -3.77
N VAL A 118 2.29 -17.23 -2.74
CA VAL A 118 3.10 -16.68 -1.65
C VAL A 118 4.46 -17.37 -1.70
N ASN A 119 5.54 -16.60 -1.82
CA ASN A 119 6.92 -17.10 -1.95
C ASN A 119 7.08 -18.18 -3.05
N GLY A 120 6.38 -18.00 -4.17
CA GLY A 120 6.39 -18.91 -5.31
C GLY A 120 5.42 -20.10 -5.23
N SER A 121 4.90 -20.42 -4.05
CA SER A 121 3.95 -21.51 -3.83
C SER A 121 2.50 -21.03 -3.99
N HIS A 122 1.68 -21.81 -4.71
CA HIS A 122 0.24 -21.55 -4.79
C HIS A 122 -0.44 -21.74 -3.43
N VAL A 123 -1.39 -20.86 -3.10
CA VAL A 123 -2.16 -20.93 -1.85
C VAL A 123 -3.66 -20.85 -2.14
N SER A 124 -4.47 -21.49 -1.31
CA SER A 124 -5.94 -21.32 -1.31
C SER A 124 -6.33 -20.17 -0.38
N ILE A 125 -7.39 -19.44 -0.75
CA ILE A 125 -7.91 -18.30 0.01
C ILE A 125 -9.13 -18.75 0.84
N PRO A 126 -9.24 -18.38 2.14
CA PRO A 126 -8.38 -17.47 2.88
C PRO A 126 -7.02 -18.10 3.28
N PHE A 127 -5.99 -17.25 3.34
CA PHE A 127 -4.63 -17.62 3.72
C PHE A 127 -4.05 -16.62 4.72
N VAL A 128 -3.18 -17.08 5.61
CA VAL A 128 -2.40 -16.20 6.51
C VAL A 128 -0.93 -16.59 6.36
N THR A 129 -0.09 -15.61 6.06
CA THR A 129 1.34 -15.81 5.88
C THR A 129 2.08 -15.96 7.22
N GLY A 130 3.36 -16.36 7.17
CA GLY A 130 4.19 -16.50 8.37
C GLY A 130 4.39 -15.17 9.11
N LEU A 131 4.36 -14.04 8.39
CA LEU A 131 4.42 -12.69 8.96
C LEU A 131 3.05 -12.09 9.29
N SER A 132 2.02 -12.93 9.44
CA SER A 132 0.65 -12.52 9.81
C SER A 132 -0.08 -11.65 8.78
N THR A 133 0.39 -11.60 7.53
CA THR A 133 -0.35 -10.97 6.43
C THR A 133 -1.55 -11.85 6.07
N LYS A 134 -2.75 -11.30 6.11
CA LYS A 134 -3.98 -12.04 5.77
C LYS A 134 -4.34 -11.82 4.31
N ILE A 135 -4.78 -12.88 3.65
CA ILE A 135 -5.26 -12.83 2.27
C ILE A 135 -6.66 -13.46 2.25
N PHE A 136 -7.68 -12.69 1.89
CA PHE A 136 -9.08 -13.15 1.93
C PHE A 136 -9.96 -12.43 0.91
N SER A 137 -11.13 -12.99 0.63
CA SER A 137 -12.13 -12.37 -0.24
C SER A 137 -13.14 -11.57 0.59
N GLN A 138 -13.41 -10.33 0.20
CA GLN A 138 -14.40 -9.48 0.86
C GLN A 138 -15.03 -8.52 -0.17
N GLU A 139 -16.36 -8.47 -0.22
CA GLU A 139 -17.13 -7.54 -1.07
C GLU A 139 -16.72 -7.58 -2.57
N GLY A 140 -16.35 -8.75 -3.08
CA GLY A 140 -15.93 -8.92 -4.47
C GLY A 140 -14.46 -8.59 -4.77
N PHE A 141 -13.69 -8.18 -3.75
CA PHE A 141 -12.25 -7.94 -3.84
C PHE A 141 -11.46 -9.07 -3.18
N LEU A 142 -10.30 -9.38 -3.75
CA LEU A 142 -9.22 -10.03 -3.02
C LEU A 142 -8.54 -8.96 -2.16
N VAL A 143 -8.42 -9.22 -0.87
CA VAL A 143 -7.83 -8.32 0.12
C VAL A 143 -6.54 -8.93 0.65
N ILE A 144 -5.44 -8.16 0.55
CA ILE A 144 -4.19 -8.43 1.29
C ILE A 144 -4.14 -7.43 2.43
N ASP A 145 -4.16 -7.92 3.66
CA ASP A 145 -4.25 -7.14 4.87
C ASP A 145 -3.01 -7.35 5.74
N SER A 146 -2.14 -6.34 5.77
CA SER A 146 -0.99 -6.23 6.67
C SER A 146 -1.18 -4.99 7.57
N SER A 147 -2.36 -4.94 8.19
CA SER A 147 -2.75 -3.86 9.10
C SER A 147 -1.83 -3.76 10.33
N PRO A 148 -1.63 -2.55 10.88
CA PRO A 148 -2.34 -1.30 10.56
C PRO A 148 -1.73 -0.49 9.41
N ASP A 149 -0.65 -0.97 8.79
CA ASP A 149 0.15 -0.14 7.89
C ASP A 149 -0.33 -0.17 6.44
N ILE A 150 -0.70 -1.34 5.92
CA ILE A 150 -1.06 -1.52 4.51
C ILE A 150 -2.25 -2.46 4.36
N GLN A 151 -3.20 -2.06 3.52
CA GLN A 151 -4.23 -2.94 2.97
C GLN A 151 -4.35 -2.74 1.46
N ILE A 152 -4.33 -3.83 0.70
CA ILE A 152 -4.54 -3.83 -0.75
C ILE A 152 -5.87 -4.51 -1.05
N ARG A 153 -6.70 -3.87 -1.87
CA ARG A 153 -7.95 -4.44 -2.40
C ARG A 153 -7.87 -4.48 -3.92
N TYR A 154 -7.94 -5.67 -4.49
CA TYR A 154 -7.86 -5.89 -5.93
C TYR A 154 -9.10 -6.65 -6.42
N ASN A 155 -9.78 -6.12 -7.45
CA ASN A 155 -11.01 -6.73 -7.96
C ASN A 155 -10.77 -7.93 -8.88
N GLY A 156 -9.51 -8.29 -9.15
CA GLY A 156 -9.19 -9.38 -10.06
C GLY A 156 -9.20 -9.05 -11.54
N PHE A 157 -9.41 -7.78 -11.88
CA PHE A 157 -9.57 -7.36 -13.25
C PHE A 157 -8.77 -6.10 -13.56
N ASN A 158 -9.25 -4.93 -13.17
CA ASN A 158 -8.70 -3.66 -13.61
C ASN A 158 -8.76 -2.56 -12.56
N VAL A 159 -9.09 -2.85 -11.30
CA VAL A 159 -9.10 -1.88 -10.21
C VAL A 159 -8.33 -2.43 -9.03
N ILE A 160 -7.31 -1.67 -8.60
CA ILE A 160 -6.55 -1.93 -7.39
C ILE A 160 -6.51 -0.67 -6.53
N LYS A 161 -6.78 -0.85 -5.23
CA LYS A 161 -6.74 0.19 -4.21
C LYS A 161 -5.71 -0.22 -3.16
N ILE A 162 -4.76 0.65 -2.86
CA ILE A 162 -3.85 0.50 -1.71
C ILE A 162 -4.23 1.54 -0.67
N ILE A 163 -4.42 1.11 0.57
CA ILE A 163 -4.70 1.94 1.73
C ILE A 163 -3.47 1.87 2.63
N ILE A 164 -2.98 3.02 3.08
CA ILE A 164 -1.84 3.12 3.98
C ILE A 164 -2.18 3.91 5.24
N GLY A 165 -1.61 3.49 6.36
CA GLY A 165 -1.73 4.18 7.65
C GLY A 165 -0.71 5.31 7.83
N GLU A 166 -0.95 6.17 8.81
CA GLU A 166 -0.12 7.36 9.11
C GLU A 166 1.38 7.06 9.32
N ARG A 167 1.78 5.86 9.77
CA ARG A 167 3.20 5.50 9.91
C ARG A 167 3.98 5.67 8.60
N LEU A 168 3.29 5.59 7.47
CA LEU A 168 3.87 5.71 6.13
C LEU A 168 3.83 7.15 5.58
N GLN A 169 3.32 8.12 6.34
CA GLN A 169 3.28 9.53 5.95
C GLN A 169 4.69 10.05 5.68
N ASN A 170 4.90 10.69 4.52
CA ASN A 170 6.20 11.13 4.02
C ASN A 170 7.24 10.00 3.83
N LYS A 171 6.87 8.72 3.92
CA LYS A 171 7.83 7.59 3.82
C LYS A 171 7.78 6.85 2.50
N VAL A 172 6.71 7.05 1.74
CA VAL A 172 6.45 6.36 0.48
C VAL A 172 6.77 7.26 -0.71
N CYS A 173 7.02 6.65 -1.86
CA CYS A 173 6.97 7.33 -3.15
C CYS A 173 6.62 6.32 -4.25
N GLY A 174 6.34 6.81 -5.46
CA GLY A 174 5.84 6.01 -6.58
C GLY A 174 4.78 6.77 -7.37
N LEU A 175 4.02 6.07 -8.20
CA LEU A 175 2.87 6.67 -8.88
C LEU A 175 1.75 7.10 -7.93
N CYS A 176 1.73 6.60 -6.71
CA CYS A 176 0.79 7.01 -5.68
C CYS A 176 1.19 8.29 -4.92
N GLY A 177 2.28 8.96 -5.30
CA GLY A 177 2.72 10.17 -4.60
C GLY A 177 3.47 9.87 -3.30
N ASN A 178 3.65 10.90 -2.46
CA ASN A 178 4.52 10.84 -1.28
C ASN A 178 3.77 10.76 0.07
N PHE A 179 2.44 10.93 0.05
CA PHE A 179 1.56 10.91 1.21
C PHE A 179 1.98 11.93 2.28
N ASN A 180 2.08 13.20 1.88
CA ASN A 180 2.40 14.31 2.78
C ASN A 180 1.22 15.28 3.02
N GLY A 181 0.12 15.10 2.31
CA GLY A 181 -1.07 15.95 2.35
C GLY A 181 -1.10 17.08 1.32
N ASP A 182 -0.10 17.18 0.44
CA ASP A 182 0.01 18.17 -0.62
C ASP A 182 -0.03 17.51 -2.01
N LEU A 183 -1.21 17.51 -2.62
CA LEU A 183 -1.41 16.96 -3.96
C LEU A 183 -0.58 17.65 -5.06
N THR A 184 -0.01 18.84 -4.80
CA THR A 184 0.71 19.62 -5.82
C THR A 184 2.13 19.12 -6.05
N ASP A 185 2.70 18.34 -5.13
CA ASP A 185 4.05 17.77 -5.24
C ASP A 185 4.08 16.27 -5.55
N ASP A 186 2.90 15.65 -5.68
CA ASP A 186 2.73 14.23 -5.98
C ASP A 186 3.32 13.79 -7.33
N TYR A 187 3.53 14.73 -8.24
CA TYR A 187 4.19 14.50 -9.52
C TYR A 187 5.71 14.49 -9.33
N ALA A 188 6.22 13.54 -8.55
CA ALA A 188 7.64 13.38 -8.28
C ALA A 188 8.24 12.15 -8.99
N THR A 189 9.24 12.38 -9.83
CA THR A 189 9.99 11.30 -10.50
C THR A 189 10.73 10.42 -9.50
N LEU A 190 11.19 9.24 -9.92
CA LEU A 190 12.05 8.35 -9.12
C LEU A 190 13.28 9.04 -8.50
N ARG A 191 13.76 10.14 -9.08
CA ARG A 191 14.89 10.94 -8.55
C ARG A 191 14.46 12.09 -7.62
N GLY A 192 13.19 12.15 -7.22
CA GLY A 192 12.62 13.20 -6.38
C GLY A 192 12.44 14.55 -7.09
N LYS A 193 12.62 14.63 -8.40
CA LYS A 193 12.39 15.88 -9.16
C LYS A 193 10.94 15.99 -9.60
N PRO A 194 10.33 17.19 -9.60
CA PRO A 194 9.01 17.42 -10.18
C PRO A 194 8.94 16.97 -11.64
N ALA A 195 7.88 16.25 -12.00
CA ALA A 195 7.58 15.82 -13.34
C ALA A 195 6.66 16.83 -14.03
N VAL A 196 7.00 17.20 -15.27
CA VAL A 196 6.22 18.17 -16.06
C VAL A 196 4.90 17.60 -16.61
N SER A 197 4.72 16.28 -16.57
CA SER A 197 3.49 15.60 -17.02
C SER A 197 3.35 14.21 -16.40
N SER A 198 2.13 13.66 -16.44
CA SER A 198 1.83 12.30 -15.98
C SER A 198 2.61 11.23 -16.77
N VAL A 199 2.88 11.48 -18.06
CA VAL A 199 3.66 10.56 -18.92
C VAL A 199 5.12 10.52 -18.48
N VAL A 200 5.73 11.67 -18.21
CA VAL A 200 7.12 11.75 -17.72
C VAL A 200 7.23 11.08 -16.34
N LEU A 201 6.25 11.31 -15.46
CA LEU A 201 6.16 10.63 -14.18
C LEU A 201 6.11 9.11 -14.36
N ALA A 202 5.17 8.63 -15.18
CA ALA A 202 5.00 7.20 -15.47
C ALA A 202 6.26 6.54 -16.01
N GLN A 203 6.95 7.19 -16.95
CA GLN A 203 8.21 6.70 -17.49
C GLN A 203 9.29 6.53 -16.41
N SER A 204 9.35 7.44 -15.44
CA SER A 204 10.35 7.36 -14.35
C SER A 204 10.09 6.21 -13.36
N TRP A 205 8.84 5.74 -13.27
CA TRP A 205 8.39 4.67 -12.37
C TRP A 205 8.12 3.34 -13.09
N LYS A 206 8.44 3.26 -14.38
CA LYS A 206 8.34 2.03 -15.19
C LYS A 206 9.34 0.98 -14.70
N THR A 207 8.92 -0.28 -14.69
CA THR A 207 9.76 -1.43 -14.31
C THR A 207 9.55 -2.61 -15.26
N ASN A 208 10.39 -3.64 -15.14
CA ASN A 208 10.30 -4.88 -15.92
C ASN A 208 9.26 -5.87 -15.39
N GLY A 209 8.48 -5.47 -14.37
CA GLY A 209 7.37 -6.27 -13.85
C GLY A 209 7.68 -7.13 -12.64
N MET A 210 8.89 -7.07 -12.07
CA MET A 210 9.24 -7.72 -10.80
C MET A 210 10.28 -6.88 -10.07
N GLN A 211 10.39 -7.05 -8.75
CA GLN A 211 11.53 -6.54 -8.00
C GLN A 211 12.79 -7.31 -8.45
N LYS A 212 13.90 -6.59 -8.65
CA LYS A 212 15.20 -7.18 -8.98
C LYS A 212 15.88 -7.73 -7.74
#